data_AF-A0A821RFZ2-F1
#
_entry.id   AF-A0A821RFZ2-F1
#
_cell.length_a   1.000
_cell.length_b   1.000
_cell.length_c   1.000
_cell.angle_alpha   90.00
_cell.angle_beta   90.00
_cell.angle_gamma   90.00
#
_symmetry.space_group_name_H-M   'P 1'
#
loop_
_entity.id
_entity.type
_entity.pdbx_description
1 polymer ?
#
loop_
_entity_poly.entity_id
_entity_poly.type
_entity_poly.pdbx_seq_one_letter_code
_entity_poly.pdbx_strand_id
1 'polypeptide(L)'
;MSVIAQPPLRRVKYYQQPCLKRKSGETFLCFYDEQLMCLCDRTNYANCFNLNSGSLSCPWNKCSNRGKCIQTYEKCPTASFCFCEPCSYGSICQFTTSGYAMSLDTILGSHVHRRTPNILNQTTTIQISVGILSTVICIGILLNIFAIGTFAEKNTRQVGSGLYLLISSLLGLFTLIILMCKIMFLISVEQYNISCLLFEFLLKWGSTCSEWLYACVGIERTLAVIQKIKYSSQASKRRAIWIIASVLISIGGMCSPELIYYRTVLDRQDQKLWCVFTLNKDEKALQTLYFASNITLFMTPFAINMITSIIIIHGTVRSKGKT
;
A
#
# COMPACT_ATOMS: atom_id res chain seq x y z
N MET A 1 -1.37 8.06 -50.01
CA MET A 1 -1.90 9.20 -49.22
C MET A 1 -2.09 8.73 -47.78
N SER A 2 -1.45 9.38 -46.81
CA SER A 2 -1.61 9.05 -45.39
C SER A 2 -3.02 9.43 -44.92
N VAL A 3 -3.69 8.52 -44.20
CA VAL A 3 -5.08 8.70 -43.70
C VAL A 3 -5.23 9.95 -42.82
N ILE A 4 -4.13 10.39 -42.20
CA ILE A 4 -4.06 11.56 -41.32
C ILE A 4 -4.23 12.89 -42.08
N ALA A 5 -3.87 12.94 -43.38
CA ALA A 5 -3.96 14.16 -44.18
C ALA A 5 -5.38 14.44 -44.74
N GLN A 6 -6.37 13.59 -44.43
CA GLN A 6 -7.74 13.72 -44.93
C GLN A 6 -8.65 14.48 -43.95
N PRO A 7 -9.71 15.15 -44.44
CA PRO A 7 -10.71 15.80 -43.59
C PRO A 7 -11.40 14.80 -42.64
N PRO A 8 -11.80 15.22 -41.42
CA PRO A 8 -12.34 14.33 -40.37
C PRO A 8 -13.45 13.38 -40.86
N LEU A 9 -14.42 13.89 -41.62
CA LEU A 9 -15.53 13.10 -42.19
C LEU A 9 -15.08 11.96 -43.12
N ARG A 10 -13.95 12.12 -43.82
CA ARG A 10 -13.39 11.07 -44.68
C ARG A 10 -12.58 10.04 -43.90
N ARG A 11 -11.99 10.45 -42.76
CA ARG A 11 -11.22 9.55 -41.88
C ARG A 11 -12.11 8.47 -41.25
N VAL A 12 -13.37 8.78 -40.94
CA VAL A 12 -14.35 7.84 -40.34
C VAL A 12 -14.49 6.54 -41.15
N LYS A 13 -14.38 6.59 -42.48
CA LYS A 13 -14.46 5.39 -43.34
C LYS A 13 -13.36 4.37 -43.04
N TYR A 14 -12.23 4.81 -42.50
CA TYR A 14 -11.07 3.97 -42.21
C TYR A 14 -11.04 3.49 -40.75
N TYR A 15 -12.00 3.88 -39.90
CA TYR A 15 -12.00 3.56 -38.46
C TYR A 15 -12.27 2.09 -38.17
N GLN A 16 -12.81 1.34 -39.13
CA GLN A 16 -12.95 -0.10 -39.00
C GLN A 16 -11.61 -0.83 -39.23
N GLN A 17 -10.66 -0.24 -39.96
CA GLN A 17 -9.41 -0.92 -40.33
C GLN A 17 -8.52 -1.30 -39.13
N PRO A 18 -8.34 -0.46 -38.11
CA PRO A 18 -7.62 -0.84 -36.90
C PRO A 18 -8.21 -2.08 -36.22
N CYS A 19 -9.54 -2.18 -36.16
CA CYS A 19 -10.23 -3.31 -35.53
C CYS A 19 -10.16 -4.59 -36.38
N LEU A 20 -10.18 -4.47 -37.71
CA LEU A 20 -10.07 -5.61 -38.63
C LEU A 20 -8.66 -6.20 -38.72
N LYS A 21 -7.62 -5.38 -38.48
CA LYS A 21 -6.21 -5.83 -38.46
C LYS A 21 -5.80 -6.50 -37.15
N ARG A 22 -6.70 -6.57 -36.17
CA ARG A 22 -6.48 -7.19 -34.87
C ARG A 22 -6.34 -8.71 -35.01
N LYS A 23 -5.29 -9.30 -34.41
CA LYS A 23 -5.17 -10.75 -34.27
C LYS A 23 -6.02 -11.23 -33.08
N SER A 24 -6.75 -12.33 -33.25
CA SER A 24 -7.55 -12.95 -32.17
C SER A 24 -6.65 -13.30 -30.98
N GLY A 25 -6.71 -12.49 -29.92
CA GLY A 25 -5.96 -12.73 -28.67
C GLY A 25 -5.48 -11.47 -27.93
N GLU A 26 -5.39 -10.30 -28.57
CA GLU A 26 -4.95 -9.05 -27.90
C GLU A 26 -6.10 -8.37 -27.13
N THR A 27 -5.77 -7.59 -26.09
CA THR A 27 -6.71 -6.78 -25.28
C THR A 27 -7.29 -5.61 -26.08
N PHE A 28 -8.45 -5.10 -25.63
CA PHE A 28 -9.27 -4.07 -26.31
C PHE A 28 -8.44 -2.96 -27.00
N LEU A 29 -8.53 -2.86 -28.33
CA LEU A 29 -7.90 -1.78 -29.10
C LEU A 29 -8.78 -0.52 -29.02
N CYS A 30 -8.24 0.54 -28.45
CA CYS A 30 -8.85 1.87 -28.37
C CYS A 30 -7.98 2.86 -29.13
N PHE A 31 -8.57 3.67 -29.99
CA PHE A 31 -7.88 4.75 -30.69
C PHE A 31 -8.76 6.00 -30.73
N TYR A 32 -8.15 7.16 -30.91
CA TYR A 32 -8.86 8.44 -30.91
C TYR A 32 -8.47 9.28 -32.13
N ASP A 33 -9.43 10.07 -32.60
CA ASP A 33 -9.29 11.20 -33.51
C ASP A 33 -9.69 12.48 -32.75
N GLU A 34 -9.42 13.65 -33.33
CA GLU A 34 -9.60 14.99 -32.74
C GLU A 34 -10.87 15.18 -31.88
N GLN A 35 -12.00 14.56 -32.25
CA GLN A 35 -13.27 14.64 -31.52
C GLN A 35 -13.93 13.27 -31.26
N LEU A 36 -13.31 12.16 -31.67
CA LEU A 36 -13.95 10.83 -31.63
C LEU A 36 -13.03 9.81 -30.99
N MET A 37 -13.48 9.12 -29.94
CA MET A 37 -12.81 7.95 -29.39
C MET A 37 -13.52 6.69 -29.87
N CYS A 38 -12.76 5.75 -30.41
CA CYS A 38 -13.24 4.50 -30.97
C CYS A 38 -12.72 3.30 -30.20
N LEU A 39 -13.63 2.38 -29.88
CA LEU A 39 -13.35 1.11 -29.19
C LEU A 39 -13.72 -0.05 -30.10
N CYS A 40 -12.78 -1.00 -30.26
CA CYS A 40 -13.05 -2.22 -31.01
C CYS A 40 -13.82 -3.24 -30.16
N ASP A 41 -15.02 -3.61 -30.60
CA ASP A 41 -15.85 -4.65 -30.00
C ASP A 41 -15.30 -6.07 -30.27
N ARG A 42 -15.82 -7.08 -29.57
CA ARG A 42 -15.52 -8.52 -29.75
C ARG A 42 -15.80 -9.02 -31.16
N THR A 43 -16.65 -8.32 -31.90
CA THR A 43 -17.01 -8.59 -33.29
C THR A 43 -16.04 -7.92 -34.30
N ASN A 44 -14.94 -7.31 -33.83
CA ASN A 44 -13.96 -6.54 -34.61
C ASN A 44 -14.55 -5.30 -35.31
N TYR A 45 -15.66 -4.77 -34.80
CA TYR A 45 -16.22 -3.49 -35.23
C TYR A 45 -15.77 -2.35 -34.31
N ALA A 46 -15.44 -1.21 -34.90
CA ALA A 46 -15.15 0.03 -34.20
C ALA A 46 -16.45 0.75 -33.81
N ASN A 47 -16.64 0.96 -32.51
CA ASN A 47 -17.69 1.82 -31.96
C ASN A 47 -17.07 3.14 -31.54
N CYS A 48 -17.45 4.23 -32.21
CA CYS A 48 -16.89 5.56 -32.01
C CYS A 48 -17.87 6.49 -31.30
N PHE A 49 -17.36 7.26 -30.35
CA PHE A 49 -18.12 8.17 -29.50
C PHE A 49 -17.49 9.55 -29.50
N ASN A 50 -18.32 10.60 -29.46
CA ASN A 50 -17.83 11.97 -29.46
C ASN A 50 -17.22 12.33 -28.10
N LEU A 51 -15.97 12.80 -28.10
CA LEU A 51 -15.22 13.18 -26.92
C LEU A 51 -15.35 14.70 -26.70
N ASN A 52 -16.56 15.16 -26.36
CA ASN A 52 -16.76 16.59 -26.11
C ASN A 52 -16.15 16.95 -24.74
N SER A 53 -14.99 17.62 -24.76
CA SER A 53 -14.18 18.01 -23.60
C SER A 53 -14.66 19.31 -22.92
N GLY A 54 -15.82 19.83 -23.31
CA GLY A 54 -16.43 21.01 -22.71
C GLY A 54 -17.34 20.65 -21.55
N SER A 55 -16.88 20.88 -20.32
CA SER A 55 -17.66 21.00 -19.06
C SER A 55 -19.07 20.37 -19.06
N LEU A 56 -19.15 19.06 -19.23
CA LEU A 56 -20.42 18.34 -19.12
C LEU A 56 -20.69 18.08 -17.63
N SER A 57 -21.54 18.91 -17.04
CA SER A 57 -22.14 18.67 -15.73
C SER A 57 -22.98 17.40 -15.81
N CYS A 58 -22.37 16.24 -15.50
CA CYS A 58 -23.06 14.96 -15.40
C CYS A 58 -24.17 15.07 -14.34
N PRO A 59 -25.47 15.06 -14.73
CA PRO A 59 -26.55 15.34 -13.78
C PRO A 59 -26.79 14.19 -12.80
N TRP A 60 -26.47 12.95 -13.22
CA TRP A 60 -26.86 11.72 -12.51
C TRP A 60 -25.69 10.99 -11.84
N ASN A 61 -24.45 11.18 -12.31
CA ASN A 61 -23.23 10.58 -11.74
C ASN A 61 -22.16 11.64 -11.48
N LYS A 62 -22.15 12.20 -10.27
CA LYS A 62 -21.06 13.08 -9.83
C LYS A 62 -19.83 12.24 -9.54
N CYS A 63 -18.79 12.38 -10.35
CA CYS A 63 -17.46 11.92 -9.97
C CYS A 63 -17.04 12.64 -8.69
N SER A 64 -16.65 11.87 -7.68
CA SER A 64 -16.12 12.37 -6.42
C SER A 64 -14.66 12.80 -6.56
N ASN A 65 -14.13 13.49 -5.55
CA ASN A 65 -12.71 13.88 -5.47
C ASN A 65 -12.16 14.53 -6.75
N ARG A 66 -12.92 15.48 -7.32
CA ARG A 66 -12.56 16.24 -8.54
C ARG A 66 -12.33 15.37 -9.79
N GLY A 67 -12.87 14.16 -9.83
CA GLY A 67 -12.84 13.33 -11.03
C GLY A 67 -13.53 14.01 -12.22
N LYS A 68 -12.96 13.85 -13.41
CA LYS A 68 -13.55 14.35 -14.66
C LYS A 68 -14.55 13.34 -15.19
N CYS A 69 -15.80 13.74 -15.34
CA CYS A 69 -16.85 12.88 -15.89
C CYS A 69 -16.83 12.92 -17.42
N ILE A 70 -16.95 11.75 -18.05
CA ILE A 70 -17.15 11.58 -19.49
C ILE A 70 -18.43 10.77 -19.69
N GLN A 71 -19.35 11.26 -20.51
CA GLN A 71 -20.61 10.56 -20.83
C GLN A 71 -20.81 10.45 -22.34
N THR A 72 -21.48 9.40 -22.78
CA THR A 72 -21.62 9.06 -24.21
C THR A 72 -22.50 10.04 -24.98
N TYR A 73 -23.61 10.52 -24.39
CA TYR A 73 -24.55 11.45 -25.02
C TYR A 73 -25.09 12.45 -23.99
N GLU A 74 -25.18 13.73 -24.36
CA GLU A 74 -25.68 14.81 -23.49
C GLU A 74 -27.15 14.65 -23.08
N LYS A 75 -28.00 14.08 -23.94
CA LYS A 75 -29.47 14.03 -23.75
C LYS A 75 -30.00 12.70 -23.22
N CYS A 76 -29.30 11.59 -23.46
CA CYS A 76 -29.64 10.24 -22.95
C CYS A 76 -28.36 9.41 -22.74
N PRO A 77 -27.65 9.59 -21.62
CA PRO A 77 -26.41 8.87 -21.37
C PRO A 77 -26.70 7.39 -21.06
N THR A 78 -26.21 6.49 -21.91
CA THR A 78 -26.24 5.04 -21.69
C THR A 78 -25.05 4.53 -20.87
N ALA A 79 -23.97 5.30 -20.82
CA ALA A 79 -22.82 5.03 -19.97
C ALA A 79 -22.11 6.34 -19.57
N SER A 80 -21.55 6.35 -18.36
CA SER A 80 -20.71 7.44 -17.86
C SER A 80 -19.47 6.85 -17.17
N PHE A 81 -18.32 7.45 -17.40
CA PHE A 81 -17.06 7.05 -16.81
C PHE A 81 -16.39 8.23 -16.09
N CYS A 82 -15.76 7.96 -14.95
CA CYS A 82 -15.03 8.97 -14.18
C CYS A 82 -13.52 8.79 -14.36
N PHE A 83 -12.85 9.82 -14.85
CA PHE A 83 -11.40 9.90 -14.86
C PHE A 83 -10.91 10.53 -13.56
N CYS A 84 -10.28 9.73 -12.69
CA CYS A 84 -9.86 10.17 -11.37
C CYS A 84 -8.59 11.02 -11.42
N GLU A 85 -8.54 12.04 -10.58
CA GLU A 85 -7.31 12.79 -10.29
C GLU A 85 -6.30 11.86 -9.57
N PRO A 86 -4.97 12.10 -9.66
CA PRO A 86 -3.99 11.30 -8.93
C PRO A 86 -4.37 11.15 -7.45
N CYS A 87 -4.07 9.98 -6.88
CA CYS A 87 -4.46 9.62 -5.51
C CYS A 87 -5.97 9.46 -5.28
N SER A 88 -6.79 9.32 -6.32
CA SER A 88 -8.21 8.97 -6.21
C SER A 88 -8.55 7.72 -7.02
N TYR A 89 -9.44 6.87 -6.52
CA TYR A 89 -9.78 5.59 -7.14
C TYR A 89 -11.23 5.13 -6.82
N GLY A 90 -11.68 4.08 -7.54
CA GLY A 90 -13.07 3.61 -7.55
C GLY A 90 -13.84 4.07 -8.80
N SER A 91 -14.96 3.43 -9.10
CA SER A 91 -15.76 3.68 -10.31
C SER A 91 -16.23 5.13 -10.49
N ILE A 92 -16.40 5.86 -9.38
CA ILE A 92 -16.74 7.29 -9.37
C ILE A 92 -15.69 8.14 -8.63
N CYS A 93 -14.45 7.65 -8.51
CA CYS A 93 -13.35 8.34 -7.80
C CYS A 93 -13.66 8.64 -6.33
N GLN A 94 -14.45 7.79 -5.66
CA GLN A 94 -14.94 8.01 -4.30
C GLN A 94 -13.87 7.81 -3.22
N PHE A 95 -12.82 7.05 -3.50
CA PHE A 95 -11.77 6.75 -2.52
C PHE A 95 -10.52 7.58 -2.82
N THR A 96 -9.79 7.94 -1.75
CA THR A 96 -8.57 8.75 -1.86
C THR A 96 -7.40 8.09 -1.13
N THR A 97 -6.23 8.09 -1.75
CA THR A 97 -4.95 7.71 -1.14
C THR A 97 -4.25 8.92 -0.49
N SER A 98 -4.92 10.07 -0.36
CA SER A 98 -4.35 11.29 0.23
C SER A 98 -4.12 11.20 1.75
N GLY A 99 -4.49 10.08 2.37
CA GLY A 99 -4.12 9.74 3.74
C GLY A 99 -2.78 8.98 3.76
N TYR A 100 -1.92 9.28 4.72
CA TYR A 100 -0.56 8.71 4.87
C TYR A 100 -0.53 7.21 5.19
N ALA A 101 -1.69 6.54 5.24
CA ALA A 101 -1.79 5.09 5.33
C ALA A 101 -1.90 4.51 3.91
N MET A 102 -0.75 4.31 3.25
CA MET A 102 -0.71 3.56 2.00
C MET A 102 -0.87 2.07 2.32
N SER A 103 -2.03 1.51 1.99
CA SER A 103 -2.27 0.07 2.09
C SER A 103 -1.87 -0.63 0.79
N LEU A 104 -1.59 -1.93 0.88
CA LEU A 104 -1.36 -2.80 -0.27
C LEU A 104 -2.51 -2.70 -1.29
N ASP A 105 -3.75 -2.52 -0.81
CA ASP A 105 -4.95 -2.42 -1.65
C ASP A 105 -5.00 -1.11 -2.45
N THR A 106 -4.37 -0.04 -1.97
CA THR A 106 -4.21 1.20 -2.74
C THR A 106 -3.20 1.09 -3.87
N ILE A 107 -2.14 0.29 -3.71
CA ILE A 107 -1.06 0.13 -4.70
C ILE A 107 -1.42 -0.95 -5.73
N LEU A 108 -1.90 -2.10 -5.28
CA LEU A 108 -2.24 -3.25 -6.12
C LEU A 108 -3.72 -3.27 -6.49
N GLY A 109 -4.61 -2.92 -5.56
CA GLY A 109 -6.04 -3.02 -5.76
C GLY A 109 -6.53 -2.19 -6.93
N SER A 110 -6.05 -0.96 -7.15
CA SER A 110 -6.42 -0.12 -8.30
C SER A 110 -6.18 -0.78 -9.66
N HIS A 111 -5.20 -1.67 -9.77
CA HIS A 111 -4.81 -2.31 -11.01
C HIS A 111 -5.39 -3.72 -11.20
N VAL A 112 -5.79 -4.40 -10.12
CA VAL A 112 -6.31 -5.79 -10.15
C VAL A 112 -7.64 -5.90 -10.90
N HIS A 113 -7.59 -6.62 -12.03
CA HIS A 113 -8.76 -7.05 -12.81
C HIS A 113 -9.25 -8.42 -12.31
N ARG A 114 -10.43 -8.44 -11.66
CA ARG A 114 -10.99 -9.64 -10.99
C ARG A 114 -11.62 -10.66 -11.95
N ARG A 115 -11.82 -10.32 -13.22
CA ARG A 115 -12.42 -11.20 -14.24
C ARG A 115 -11.52 -12.38 -14.63
N THR A 116 -10.25 -12.36 -14.22
CA THR A 116 -9.26 -13.41 -14.50
C THR A 116 -8.58 -13.81 -13.18
N PRO A 117 -8.98 -14.93 -12.55
CA PRO A 117 -8.40 -15.37 -11.27
C PRO A 117 -6.93 -15.80 -11.40
N ASN A 118 -6.49 -16.18 -12.61
CA ASN A 118 -5.11 -16.54 -12.86
C ASN A 118 -4.21 -15.29 -12.93
N ILE A 119 -3.20 -15.22 -12.06
CA ILE A 119 -2.16 -14.18 -12.04
C ILE A 119 -1.48 -14.04 -13.42
N LEU A 120 -1.30 -15.15 -14.14
CA LEU A 120 -0.72 -15.19 -15.49
C LEU A 120 -1.56 -14.42 -16.54
N ASN A 121 -2.85 -14.20 -16.28
CA ASN A 121 -3.75 -13.49 -17.19
C ASN A 121 -4.09 -12.07 -16.72
N GLN A 122 -3.50 -11.62 -15.61
CA GLN A 122 -3.63 -10.25 -15.11
C GLN A 122 -2.69 -9.27 -15.83
N THR A 123 -2.87 -7.96 -15.59
CA THR A 123 -2.01 -6.93 -16.21
C THR A 123 -0.55 -7.10 -15.80
N THR A 124 0.37 -6.73 -16.71
CA THR A 124 1.82 -6.81 -16.49
C THR A 124 2.26 -6.07 -15.21
N THR A 125 1.58 -4.97 -14.87
CA THR A 125 1.81 -4.22 -13.62
C THR A 125 1.60 -5.08 -12.37
N ILE A 126 0.54 -5.90 -12.33
CA ILE A 126 0.26 -6.75 -11.16
C ILE A 126 1.25 -7.91 -11.11
N GLN A 127 1.58 -8.52 -12.25
CA GLN A 127 2.54 -9.61 -12.32
C GLN A 127 3.91 -9.20 -11.78
N ILE A 128 4.40 -8.02 -12.20
CA ILE A 128 5.66 -7.45 -11.70
C ILE A 128 5.55 -7.15 -10.20
N SER A 129 4.47 -6.50 -9.76
CA SER A 129 4.30 -6.12 -8.35
C SER A 129 4.22 -7.33 -7.42
N VAL A 130 3.46 -8.37 -7.80
CA VAL A 130 3.38 -9.63 -7.06
C VAL A 130 4.72 -10.34 -7.08
N GLY A 131 5.42 -10.40 -8.22
CA GLY A 131 6.75 -11.01 -8.31
C GLY A 131 7.79 -10.35 -7.40
N ILE A 132 7.82 -9.01 -7.37
CA ILE A 132 8.70 -8.26 -6.46
C ILE A 132 8.33 -8.57 -5.00
N LEU A 133 7.04 -8.51 -4.66
CA LEU A 133 6.55 -8.73 -3.31
C LEU A 133 6.85 -10.15 -2.82
N SER A 134 6.62 -11.17 -3.65
CA SER A 134 6.99 -12.55 -3.36
C SER A 134 8.49 -12.71 -3.13
N THR A 135 9.33 -12.03 -3.91
CA THR A 135 10.79 -12.07 -3.74
C THR A 135 11.20 -11.48 -2.39
N VAL A 136 10.65 -10.31 -2.03
CA VAL A 136 10.89 -9.66 -0.73
C VAL A 136 10.45 -10.54 0.42
N ILE A 137 9.30 -11.20 0.29
CA ILE A 137 8.79 -12.12 1.32
C ILE A 137 9.72 -13.32 1.49
N CYS A 138 10.13 -13.98 0.41
CA CYS A 138 11.03 -15.14 0.48
C CYS A 138 12.35 -14.79 1.17
N ILE A 139 12.99 -13.70 0.73
CA ILE A 139 14.25 -13.21 1.34
C ILE A 139 14.01 -12.84 2.82
N GLY A 140 12.93 -12.13 3.10
CA GLY A 140 12.57 -11.71 4.46
C GLY A 140 12.34 -12.88 5.40
N ILE A 141 11.67 -13.95 4.97
CA ILE A 141 11.45 -15.16 5.78
C ILE A 141 12.80 -15.80 6.11
N LEU A 142 13.67 -16.00 5.12
CA LEU A 142 14.99 -16.60 5.32
C LEU A 142 15.82 -15.78 6.32
N LEU A 143 15.88 -14.46 6.14
CA LEU A 143 16.64 -13.57 7.02
C LEU A 143 16.11 -13.58 8.46
N ASN A 144 14.79 -13.57 8.65
CA ASN A 144 14.20 -13.63 9.99
C ASN A 144 14.44 -14.99 10.66
N ILE A 145 14.38 -16.10 9.92
CA ILE A 145 14.70 -17.43 10.46
C ILE A 145 16.16 -17.50 10.94
N PHE A 146 17.11 -17.02 10.12
CA PHE A 146 18.52 -16.97 10.52
C PHE A 146 18.76 -16.03 11.71
N ALA A 147 18.07 -14.89 11.76
CA ALA A 147 18.15 -13.97 12.90
C ALA A 147 17.60 -14.63 14.18
N ILE A 148 16.47 -15.34 14.11
CA ILE A 148 15.92 -16.10 15.24
C ILE A 148 16.94 -17.13 15.72
N GLY A 149 17.54 -17.92 14.81
CA GLY A 149 18.59 -18.87 15.16
C GLY A 149 19.77 -18.22 15.88
N THR A 150 20.21 -17.05 15.41
CA THR A 150 21.34 -16.29 15.98
C THR A 150 21.02 -15.72 17.37
N PHE A 151 19.83 -15.15 17.56
CA PHE A 151 19.43 -14.49 18.81
C PHE A 151 18.75 -15.42 19.82
N ALA A 152 18.42 -16.65 19.44
CA ALA A 152 17.99 -17.70 20.37
C ALA A 152 19.14 -18.21 21.25
N GLU A 153 20.38 -18.10 20.76
CA GLU A 153 21.58 -18.53 21.47
C GLU A 153 21.75 -17.81 22.81
N LYS A 154 22.21 -18.52 23.85
CA LYS A 154 22.27 -17.96 25.22
C LYS A 154 23.25 -16.80 25.31
N ASN A 155 24.34 -16.85 24.55
CA ASN A 155 25.41 -15.85 24.57
C ASN A 155 24.96 -14.51 24.00
N THR A 156 24.16 -14.51 22.92
CA THR A 156 23.68 -13.28 22.27
C THR A 156 22.56 -12.61 23.09
N ARG A 157 21.85 -13.38 23.93
CA ARG A 157 20.77 -12.90 24.83
C ARG A 157 21.24 -12.56 26.25
N GLN A 158 22.54 -12.36 26.46
CA GLN A 158 23.06 -11.89 27.75
C GLN A 158 22.72 -10.42 28.03
N VAL A 159 22.43 -9.64 26.97
CA VAL A 159 22.11 -8.21 27.03
C VAL A 159 20.70 -7.96 26.48
N GLY A 160 20.01 -6.93 26.97
CA GLY A 160 18.66 -6.56 26.53
C GLY A 160 18.52 -6.39 25.01
N SER A 161 19.56 -5.88 24.35
CA SER A 161 19.62 -5.73 22.89
C SER A 161 19.36 -7.03 22.11
N GLY A 162 19.87 -8.17 22.58
CA GLY A 162 19.60 -9.47 21.93
C GLY A 162 18.14 -9.90 22.07
N LEU A 163 17.48 -9.52 23.16
CA LEU A 163 16.07 -9.83 23.41
C LEU A 163 15.14 -8.98 22.53
N TYR A 164 15.44 -7.70 22.34
CA TYR A 164 14.74 -6.86 21.36
C TYR A 164 14.84 -7.41 19.94
N LEU A 165 16.05 -7.83 19.51
CA LEU A 165 16.29 -8.37 18.17
C LEU A 165 15.61 -9.72 17.94
N LEU A 166 15.52 -10.57 18.96
CA LEU A 166 14.79 -11.83 18.88
C LEU A 166 13.28 -11.58 18.68
N ILE A 167 12.69 -10.70 19.50
CA ILE A 167 11.26 -10.38 19.39
C ILE A 167 10.95 -9.66 18.08
N SER A 168 11.81 -8.73 17.62
CA SER A 168 11.63 -8.09 16.31
C SER A 168 11.70 -9.10 15.17
N SER A 169 12.57 -10.11 15.26
CA SER A 169 12.67 -11.16 14.22
C SER A 169 11.43 -12.07 14.20
N LEU A 170 10.86 -12.37 15.37
CA LEU A 170 9.59 -13.10 15.47
C LEU A 170 8.42 -12.28 14.90
N LEU A 171 8.34 -10.98 15.21
CA LEU A 171 7.36 -10.06 14.64
C LEU A 171 7.53 -9.89 13.13
N GLY A 172 8.77 -9.81 12.64
CA GLY A 172 9.10 -9.76 11.21
C GLY A 172 8.60 -11.01 10.48
N LEU A 173 8.83 -12.19 11.03
CA LEU A 173 8.30 -13.43 10.48
C LEU A 173 6.76 -13.47 10.51
N PHE A 174 6.15 -13.06 11.63
CA PHE A 174 4.69 -12.95 11.77
C PHE A 174 4.08 -12.00 10.72
N THR A 175 4.62 -10.79 10.55
CA THR A 175 4.12 -9.81 9.58
C THR A 175 4.24 -10.29 8.14
N LEU A 176 5.33 -10.99 7.78
CA LEU A 176 5.49 -11.59 6.45
C LEU A 176 4.47 -12.70 6.18
N ILE A 177 4.15 -13.52 7.18
CA ILE A 177 3.08 -14.53 7.05
C ILE A 177 1.73 -13.86 6.85
N ILE A 178 1.40 -12.83 7.63
CA ILE A 178 0.16 -12.06 7.47
C ILE A 178 0.09 -11.42 6.07
N LEU A 179 1.20 -10.88 5.57
CA LEU A 179 1.28 -10.31 4.23
C LEU A 179 1.03 -11.36 3.13
N MET A 180 1.61 -12.56 3.28
CA MET A 180 1.33 -13.70 2.39
C MET A 180 -0.15 -14.06 2.39
N CYS A 181 -0.76 -14.19 3.57
CA CYS A 181 -2.18 -14.48 3.71
C CYS A 181 -3.04 -13.40 3.05
N LYS A 182 -2.70 -12.12 3.23
CA LYS A 182 -3.41 -10.99 2.60
C LYS A 182 -3.35 -11.07 1.06
N ILE A 183 -2.19 -11.40 0.48
CA ILE A 183 -2.04 -11.56 -0.98
C ILE A 183 -2.90 -12.72 -1.49
N MET A 184 -2.86 -13.87 -0.82
CA MET A 184 -3.70 -15.03 -1.19
C MET A 184 -5.19 -14.67 -1.13
N PHE A 185 -5.60 -13.92 -0.10
CA PHE A 185 -6.97 -13.47 0.06
C PHE A 185 -7.39 -12.41 -0.97
N LEU A 186 -6.47 -11.53 -1.38
CA LEU A 186 -6.69 -10.54 -2.44
C LEU A 186 -6.96 -11.21 -3.79
N ILE A 187 -6.31 -12.34 -4.06
CA ILE A 187 -6.51 -13.14 -5.28
C ILE A 187 -7.85 -13.89 -5.22
N SER A 188 -8.28 -14.32 -4.03
CA SER A 188 -9.57 -14.95 -3.81
C SER A 188 -10.75 -13.96 -4.03
N VAL A 189 -11.80 -14.43 -4.72
CA VAL A 189 -12.97 -13.60 -5.06
C VAL A 189 -13.87 -13.33 -3.85
N GLU A 190 -13.71 -14.07 -2.76
CA GLU A 190 -14.43 -13.83 -1.51
C GLU A 190 -13.61 -12.97 -0.56
N GLN A 191 -14.01 -11.71 -0.41
CA GLN A 191 -13.48 -10.85 0.64
C GLN A 191 -14.52 -10.71 1.75
N TYR A 192 -14.13 -11.08 2.97
CA TYR A 192 -14.92 -10.97 4.20
C TYR A 192 -14.47 -9.70 4.94
N ASN A 193 -15.42 -8.96 5.52
CA ASN A 193 -15.15 -7.69 6.19
C ASN A 193 -14.14 -7.85 7.33
N ILE A 194 -14.29 -8.87 8.17
CA ILE A 194 -13.40 -9.14 9.32
C ILE A 194 -11.93 -9.33 8.89
N SER A 195 -11.69 -10.04 7.78
CA SER A 195 -10.35 -10.29 7.26
C SER A 195 -9.65 -8.99 6.84
N CYS A 196 -10.41 -8.06 6.28
CA CYS A 196 -9.96 -6.71 5.87
C CYS A 196 -9.37 -5.94 7.07
N LEU A 197 -10.17 -5.79 8.12
CA LEU A 197 -9.80 -5.04 9.32
C LEU A 197 -8.59 -5.67 10.02
N LEU A 198 -8.62 -7.00 10.15
CA LEU A 198 -7.58 -7.74 10.85
C LEU A 198 -6.23 -7.67 10.12
N PHE A 199 -6.22 -7.81 8.79
CA PHE A 199 -4.98 -7.77 8.03
C PHE A 199 -4.32 -6.40 8.05
N GLU A 200 -5.08 -5.31 7.89
CA GLU A 200 -4.52 -3.96 7.96
C GLU A 200 -3.92 -3.68 9.34
N PHE A 201 -4.70 -3.96 10.40
CA PHE A 201 -4.24 -3.78 11.76
C PHE A 201 -2.98 -4.58 12.08
N LEU A 202 -2.95 -5.90 11.78
CA LEU A 202 -1.82 -6.76 12.11
C LEU A 202 -0.55 -6.39 11.35
N LEU A 203 -0.68 -6.00 10.07
CA LEU A 203 0.46 -5.56 9.27
C LEU A 203 1.07 -4.29 9.83
N LYS A 204 0.24 -3.28 10.13
CA LYS A 204 0.73 -2.03 10.70
C LYS A 204 1.29 -2.22 12.10
N TRP A 205 0.56 -2.94 12.97
CA TRP A 205 0.97 -3.18 14.35
C TRP A 205 2.32 -3.90 14.40
N GLY A 206 2.48 -5.00 13.66
CA GLY A 206 3.71 -5.77 13.69
C GLY A 206 4.91 -5.03 13.07
N SER A 207 4.71 -4.29 11.98
CA SER A 207 5.77 -3.48 11.36
C SER A 207 6.22 -2.36 12.30
N THR A 208 5.27 -1.62 12.86
CA THR A 208 5.55 -0.49 13.76
C THR A 208 6.20 -0.97 15.05
N CYS A 209 5.76 -2.10 15.62
CA CYS A 209 6.42 -2.71 16.77
C CYS A 209 7.89 -3.03 16.48
N SER A 210 8.18 -3.58 15.30
CA SER A 210 9.55 -3.91 14.91
C SER A 210 10.44 -2.66 14.84
N GLU A 211 9.94 -1.57 14.24
CA GLU A 211 10.67 -0.28 14.15
C GLU A 211 11.01 0.30 15.53
N TRP A 212 10.06 0.25 16.47
CA TRP A 212 10.29 0.72 17.84
C TRP A 212 11.24 -0.18 18.62
N LEU A 213 11.19 -1.50 18.41
CA LEU A 213 12.16 -2.42 19.01
C LEU A 213 13.58 -2.14 18.48
N TYR A 214 13.74 -1.81 17.18
CA TYR A 214 15.03 -1.38 16.63
C TYR A 214 15.50 -0.06 17.25
N ALA A 215 14.61 0.90 17.49
CA ALA A 215 14.94 2.12 18.23
C ALA A 215 15.41 1.83 19.67
N CYS A 216 14.76 0.88 20.37
CA CYS A 216 15.20 0.42 21.69
C CYS A 216 16.59 -0.24 21.65
N VAL A 217 16.92 -0.97 20.57
CA VAL A 217 18.28 -1.49 20.37
C VAL A 217 19.28 -0.35 20.28
N GLY A 218 19.01 0.69 19.48
CA GLY A 218 19.88 1.87 19.38
C GLY A 218 20.10 2.56 20.73
N ILE A 219 19.05 2.70 21.54
CA ILE A 219 19.13 3.27 22.88
C ILE A 219 20.01 2.41 23.81
N GLU A 220 19.76 1.10 23.90
CA GLU A 220 20.57 0.22 24.74
C GLU A 220 22.06 0.22 24.33
N ARG A 221 22.34 0.23 23.02
CA ARG A 221 23.72 0.31 22.51
C ARG A 221 24.38 1.64 22.89
N THR A 222 23.64 2.73 22.82
CA THR A 222 24.12 4.06 23.25
C THR A 222 24.41 4.08 24.76
N LEU A 223 23.52 3.52 25.58
CA LEU A 223 23.73 3.42 27.02
C LEU A 223 24.96 2.59 27.38
N ALA A 224 25.20 1.48 26.68
CA ALA A 224 26.39 0.66 26.86
C ALA A 224 27.69 1.44 26.58
N VAL A 225 27.73 2.26 25.52
CA VAL A 225 28.88 3.10 25.17
C VAL A 225 29.13 4.19 26.22
N ILE A 226 28.07 4.82 26.74
CA ILE A 226 28.17 5.92 27.71
C ILE A 226 28.56 5.40 29.11
N GLN A 227 27.92 4.31 29.56
CA GLN A 227 28.06 3.82 30.94
C GLN A 227 29.30 2.94 31.15
N LYS A 228 29.91 2.42 30.08
CA LYS A 228 31.12 1.58 30.10
C LYS A 228 31.08 0.54 31.23
N ILE A 229 31.90 0.71 32.27
CA ILE A 229 32.12 -0.23 33.38
C ILE A 229 30.88 -0.36 34.30
N LYS A 230 30.02 0.67 34.38
CA LYS A 230 28.81 0.62 35.20
C LYS A 230 27.63 -0.10 34.53
N TYR A 231 27.80 -0.56 33.29
CA TYR A 231 26.74 -1.22 32.55
C TYR A 231 26.55 -2.68 33.03
N SER A 232 25.38 -2.97 33.60
CA SER A 232 25.01 -4.33 34.04
C SER A 232 24.10 -5.01 33.03
N SER A 233 24.60 -6.07 32.39
CA SER A 233 23.88 -6.87 31.39
C SER A 233 22.62 -7.54 31.97
N GLN A 234 22.68 -8.02 33.22
CA GLN A 234 21.56 -8.68 33.89
C GLN A 234 20.40 -7.70 34.16
N ALA A 235 20.71 -6.49 34.62
CA ALA A 235 19.72 -5.45 34.85
C ALA A 235 19.11 -4.95 33.52
N SER A 236 19.93 -4.81 32.47
CA SER A 236 19.46 -4.48 31.12
C SER A 236 18.43 -5.50 30.62
N LYS A 237 18.72 -6.81 30.73
CA LYS A 237 17.80 -7.86 30.31
C LYS A 237 16.45 -7.80 31.02
N ARG A 238 16.44 -7.58 32.34
CA ARG A 238 15.20 -7.48 33.12
C ARG A 238 14.36 -6.26 32.71
N ARG A 239 15.00 -5.12 32.44
CA ARG A 239 14.33 -3.92 31.92
C ARG A 239 13.78 -4.12 30.51
N ALA A 240 14.54 -4.83 29.66
CA ALA A 240 14.15 -5.07 28.28
C ALA A 240 12.80 -5.79 28.17
N ILE A 241 12.52 -6.78 29.04
CA ILE A 241 11.24 -7.50 29.05
C ILE A 241 10.06 -6.54 29.27
N TRP A 242 10.16 -5.65 30.26
CA TRP A 242 9.12 -4.66 30.56
C TRP A 242 8.95 -3.64 29.42
N ILE A 243 10.07 -3.19 28.83
CA ILE A 243 10.04 -2.26 27.70
C ILE A 243 9.36 -2.92 26.49
N ILE A 244 9.66 -4.19 26.18
CA ILE A 244 9.00 -4.90 25.07
C ILE A 244 7.51 -4.99 25.29
N ALA A 245 7.07 -5.43 26.48
CA ALA A 245 5.64 -5.50 26.79
C ALA A 245 4.97 -4.13 26.64
N SER A 246 5.62 -3.06 27.13
CA SER A 246 5.13 -1.70 26.99
C SER A 246 5.03 -1.25 25.53
N VAL A 247 6.03 -1.55 24.69
CA VAL A 247 6.05 -1.22 23.26
C VAL A 247 4.91 -1.94 22.52
N LEU A 248 4.75 -3.25 22.74
CA LEU A 248 3.69 -4.03 22.08
C LEU A 248 2.29 -3.52 22.42
N ILE A 249 2.05 -3.21 23.70
CA ILE A 249 0.74 -2.74 24.19
C ILE A 249 0.47 -1.30 23.72
N SER A 250 1.44 -0.39 23.86
CA SER A 250 1.26 1.02 23.49
C SER A 250 1.02 1.19 21.98
N ILE A 251 1.79 0.49 21.14
CA ILE A 251 1.60 0.52 19.69
C ILE A 251 0.30 -0.16 19.29
N GLY A 252 -0.10 -1.25 19.97
CA GLY A 252 -1.41 -1.86 19.80
C GLY A 252 -2.55 -0.87 20.02
N GLY A 253 -2.48 -0.09 21.10
CA GLY A 253 -3.43 0.98 21.39
C GLY A 253 -3.44 2.08 20.32
N MET A 254 -2.27 2.56 19.89
CA MET A 254 -2.18 3.62 18.87
C MET A 254 -2.62 3.16 17.48
N CYS A 255 -2.48 1.86 17.16
CA CYS A 255 -2.96 1.27 15.90
C CYS A 255 -4.42 0.85 15.95
N SER A 256 -5.07 0.85 17.12
CA SER A 256 -6.48 0.46 17.28
C SER A 256 -7.48 1.21 16.38
N PRO A 257 -7.28 2.48 15.96
CA PRO A 257 -8.19 3.13 15.01
C PRO A 257 -8.37 2.37 13.70
N GLU A 258 -7.40 1.53 13.31
CA GLU A 258 -7.52 0.72 12.10
C GLU A 258 -8.60 -0.37 12.21
N LEU A 259 -8.83 -0.90 13.41
CA LEU A 259 -9.92 -1.86 13.65
C LEU A 259 -11.30 -1.19 13.63
N ILE A 260 -11.38 0.13 13.64
CA ILE A 260 -12.65 0.86 13.74
C ILE A 260 -13.01 1.52 12.40
N TYR A 261 -12.03 2.12 11.72
CA TYR A 261 -12.28 2.99 10.56
C TYR A 261 -12.00 2.34 9.20
N TYR A 262 -11.39 1.16 9.16
CA TYR A 262 -11.37 0.36 7.93
C TYR A 262 -12.71 -0.32 7.74
N ARG A 263 -13.23 -0.24 6.50
CA ARG A 263 -14.46 -0.92 6.12
C ARG A 263 -14.35 -1.51 4.73
N THR A 264 -15.03 -2.63 4.49
CA THR A 264 -15.23 -3.14 3.14
C THR A 264 -16.32 -2.36 2.43
N VAL A 265 -16.00 -1.76 1.29
CA VAL A 265 -17.00 -1.14 0.40
C VAL A 265 -17.10 -1.93 -0.89
N LEU A 266 -18.31 -2.38 -1.24
CA LEU A 266 -18.60 -2.99 -2.54
C LEU A 266 -18.81 -1.88 -3.58
N ASP A 267 -17.93 -1.83 -4.57
CA ASP A 267 -18.12 -1.08 -5.79
C ASP A 267 -19.12 -1.85 -6.67
N ARG A 268 -20.34 -1.32 -6.79
CA ARG A 268 -21.45 -1.98 -7.51
C ARG A 268 -21.21 -2.09 -9.01
N GLN A 269 -20.39 -1.19 -9.57
CA GLN A 269 -20.14 -1.13 -11.01
C GLN A 269 -19.12 -2.18 -11.44
N ASP A 270 -18.07 -2.37 -10.64
CA ASP A 270 -17.01 -3.36 -10.89
C ASP A 270 -17.20 -4.66 -10.10
N GLN A 271 -18.28 -4.77 -9.30
CA GLN A 271 -18.54 -5.89 -8.38
C GLN A 271 -17.31 -6.23 -7.51
N LYS A 272 -16.68 -5.17 -6.97
CA LYS A 272 -15.38 -5.25 -6.32
C LYS A 272 -15.47 -4.80 -4.87
N LEU A 273 -14.98 -5.62 -3.93
CA LEU A 273 -14.80 -5.18 -2.55
C LEU A 273 -13.48 -4.40 -2.42
N TRP A 274 -13.52 -3.33 -1.66
CA TRP A 274 -12.36 -2.51 -1.32
C TRP A 274 -12.21 -2.42 0.19
N CYS A 275 -10.99 -2.66 0.71
CA CYS A 275 -10.63 -2.27 2.07
C CYS A 275 -10.26 -0.80 2.05
N VAL A 276 -11.13 0.06 2.58
CA VAL A 276 -10.87 1.50 2.57
C VAL A 276 -10.94 2.05 3.98
N PHE A 277 -9.92 2.82 4.33
CA PHE A 277 -9.93 3.65 5.52
C PHE A 277 -10.88 4.82 5.30
N THR A 278 -11.95 4.89 6.08
CA THR A 278 -12.93 5.96 5.96
C THR A 278 -13.13 6.64 7.30
N LEU A 279 -12.60 7.86 7.38
CA LEU A 279 -12.85 8.75 8.50
C LEU A 279 -13.99 9.70 8.15
N ASN A 280 -14.87 9.96 9.12
CA ASN A 280 -15.95 10.91 8.91
C ASN A 280 -15.36 12.33 8.78
N LYS A 281 -15.64 13.01 7.67
CA LYS A 281 -15.04 14.33 7.37
C LYS A 281 -15.49 15.42 8.33
N ASP A 282 -16.60 15.20 9.01
CA ASP A 282 -17.19 16.15 9.97
C ASP A 282 -16.42 16.18 11.30
N GLU A 283 -15.65 15.13 11.61
CA GLU A 283 -14.89 15.00 12.86
C GLU A 283 -13.42 15.42 12.70
N LYS A 284 -13.19 16.73 12.47
CA LYS A 284 -11.85 17.30 12.26
C LYS A 284 -10.85 16.99 13.37
N ALA A 285 -11.30 16.92 14.63
CA ALA A 285 -10.45 16.62 15.77
C ALA A 285 -9.87 15.19 15.70
N LEU A 286 -10.71 14.22 15.38
CA LEU A 286 -10.31 12.83 15.21
C LEU A 286 -9.34 12.65 14.03
N GLN A 287 -9.59 13.35 12.93
CA GLN A 287 -8.69 13.36 11.77
C GLN A 287 -7.30 13.89 12.13
N THR A 288 -7.27 14.99 12.89
CA THR A 288 -6.02 15.59 13.35
C THR A 288 -5.25 14.65 14.28
N LEU A 289 -5.95 13.98 15.22
CA LEU A 289 -5.35 13.00 16.13
C LEU A 289 -4.79 11.78 15.40
N TYR A 290 -5.54 11.19 14.46
CA TYR A 290 -5.08 10.06 13.66
C TYR A 290 -3.88 10.43 12.78
N PHE A 291 -3.89 11.64 12.22
CA PHE A 291 -2.78 12.15 11.44
C PHE A 291 -1.53 12.35 12.32
N ALA A 292 -1.68 13.00 13.46
CA ALA A 292 -0.59 13.23 14.41
C ALA A 292 -0.03 11.92 14.96
N SER A 293 -0.88 10.93 15.26
CA SER A 293 -0.43 9.63 15.77
C SER A 293 0.41 8.88 14.73
N ASN A 294 -0.02 8.84 13.46
CA ASN A 294 0.75 8.20 12.39
C ASN A 294 2.10 8.88 12.15
N ILE A 295 2.12 10.21 12.13
CA ILE A 295 3.38 10.96 12.02
C ILE A 295 4.30 10.63 13.20
N THR A 296 3.75 10.63 14.41
CA THR A 296 4.54 10.36 15.62
C THR A 296 5.09 8.94 15.62
N LEU A 297 4.28 7.95 15.25
CA LEU A 297 4.67 6.54 15.18
C LEU A 297 5.81 6.30 14.19
N PHE A 298 5.86 7.04 13.08
CA PHE A 298 6.91 6.96 12.07
C PHE A 298 8.14 7.81 12.41
N MET A 299 7.95 9.09 12.73
CA MET A 299 9.05 10.05 12.90
C MET A 299 9.86 9.80 14.18
N THR A 300 9.23 9.31 15.25
CA THR A 300 9.90 9.08 16.54
C THR A 300 10.98 8.00 16.46
N PRO A 301 10.70 6.75 16.02
CA PRO A 301 11.74 5.74 15.90
C PRO A 301 12.83 6.14 14.90
N PHE A 302 12.47 6.82 13.81
CA PHE A 302 13.43 7.37 12.85
C PHE A 302 14.41 8.36 13.52
N ALA A 303 13.90 9.34 14.26
CA ALA A 303 14.72 10.32 14.97
C ALA A 303 15.61 9.66 16.03
N ILE A 304 15.08 8.70 16.79
CA ILE A 304 15.86 7.95 17.79
C ILE A 304 17.01 7.20 17.12
N ASN A 305 16.76 6.47 16.04
CA ASN A 305 17.79 5.73 15.31
C ASN A 305 18.87 6.66 14.75
N MET A 306 18.48 7.83 14.23
CA MET A 306 19.41 8.83 13.73
C MET A 306 20.31 9.38 14.85
N ILE A 307 19.71 9.82 15.96
CA ILE A 307 20.43 10.39 17.11
C ILE A 307 21.36 9.35 17.75
N THR A 308 20.87 8.14 17.99
CA THR A 308 21.67 7.07 18.60
C THR A 308 22.86 6.67 17.72
N SER A 309 22.67 6.61 16.40
CA SER A 309 23.77 6.35 15.46
C SER A 309 24.86 7.42 15.54
N ILE A 310 24.48 8.71 15.58
CA ILE A 310 25.44 9.82 15.71
C ILE A 310 26.22 9.71 17.03
N ILE A 311 25.55 9.44 18.14
CA ILE A 311 26.20 9.31 19.46
C ILE A 311 27.18 8.13 19.48
N ILE A 312 26.81 6.99 18.90
CA ILE A 312 27.67 5.81 18.84
C ILE A 312 28.94 6.11 18.01
N ILE A 313 28.81 6.77 16.86
CA ILE A 313 29.95 7.16 16.02
C ILE A 313 30.90 8.09 16.79
N HIS A 314 30.39 9.17 17.40
CA HIS A 314 31.25 10.08 18.17
C HIS A 314 31.85 9.42 19.42
N GLY A 315 31.08 8.58 20.11
CA GLY A 315 31.53 7.87 21.31
C GLY A 315 32.66 6.88 21.01
N THR A 316 32.59 6.18 19.87
CA THR A 316 33.62 5.24 19.43
C THR A 316 34.90 5.95 18.96
N VAL A 317 34.78 7.04 18.19
CA VAL A 317 35.94 7.85 17.77
C VAL A 317 36.69 8.43 18.98
N ARG A 318 35.96 9.00 19.95
CA ARG A 318 36.56 9.59 21.15
C ARG A 318 37.20 8.54 22.07
N SER A 319 36.74 7.30 22.03
CA SER A 319 37.36 6.19 22.77
C SER A 319 38.67 5.72 22.13
N LYS A 320 38.77 5.74 20.78
CA LYS A 320 39.99 5.36 20.07
C LYS A 320 41.09 6.44 20.13
N GLY A 321 40.73 7.72 20.23
CA GLY A 321 41.71 8.80 20.38
C GLY A 321 42.31 8.95 21.79
N LYS A 322 41.92 8.10 22.75
CA LYS A 322 42.43 8.09 24.13
C LYS A 322 43.27 6.85 24.47
N THR A 323 43.40 5.92 23.52
CA THR A 323 44.31 4.77 23.53
C THR A 323 45.48 5.08 22.61
#